data_AF-A0A7J2YDP3-F1
#
_entry.id   AF-A0A7J2YDP3-F1
#
_cell.length_a   1.000
_cell.length_b   1.000
_cell.length_c   1.000
_cell.angle_alpha   90.00
_cell.angle_beta   90.00
_cell.angle_gamma   90.00
#
_symmetry.space_group_name_H-M   'P 1'
#
loop_
_entity.id
_entity.type
_entity.pdbx_description
1 polymer ?
#
loop_
_entity_poly.entity_id
_entity_poly.type
_entity_poly.pdbx_seq_one_letter_code
_entity_poly.pdbx_strand_id
1 'polypeptide(L)' 'MADPQLAIAAAIAIAGGLIGTGNAQQGIGAAGMGIIAERPEKFGQVLFFFVIPETLWIIGFVLGIILLLNIL' A
#
# COMPACT_ATOMS: atom_id res chain seq x y z
N MET A 1 25.55 7.26 9.63
CA MET A 1 24.50 8.10 9.01
C MET A 1 24.23 7.48 7.65
N ALA A 2 22.98 7.19 7.30
CA ALA A 2 22.65 6.61 6.00
C ALA A 2 23.15 7.53 4.88
N ASP A 3 23.66 6.95 3.78
CA ASP A 3 24.04 7.72 2.60
C ASP A 3 22.84 8.57 2.15
N PRO A 4 22.99 9.89 1.96
CA PRO A 4 21.92 10.76 1.48
C PRO A 4 21.21 10.23 0.23
N GLN A 5 21.93 9.54 -0.67
CA GLN A 5 21.37 8.95 -1.89
C GLN A 5 20.45 7.77 -1.56
N LEU A 6 20.86 6.88 -0.65
CA LEU A 6 20.05 5.76 -0.18
C LEU A 6 18.80 6.22 0.56
N ALA A 7 18.90 7.31 1.33
CA ALA A 7 17.75 7.90 2.01
C ALA A 7 16.70 8.43 1.02
N ILE A 8 17.14 9.10 -0.06
CA ILE A 8 16.24 9.56 -1.13
C ILE A 8 15.60 8.37 -1.86
N ALA A 9 16.39 7.35 -2.21
CA ALA A 9 15.89 6.15 -2.87
C ALA A 9 14.84 5.41 -2.00
N ALA A 10 15.09 5.29 -0.70
CA ALA A 10 14.14 4.70 0.24
C ALA A 10 12.84 5.50 0.33
N ALA A 11 12.92 6.84 0.38
CA ALA A 11 11.73 7.70 0.39
C ALA A 11 10.88 7.51 -0.88
N ILE A 12 11.51 7.42 -2.06
CA ILE A 12 10.82 7.17 -3.33
C ILE A 12 10.15 5.79 -3.33
N ALA A 13 10.84 4.75 -2.86
CA ALA A 13 10.28 3.39 -2.80
C ALA A 13 9.04 3.31 -1.89
N ILE A 14 9.13 3.90 -0.69
CA ILE A 14 8.02 3.95 0.28
C ILE A 14 6.86 4.76 -0.29
N ALA A 15 7.14 5.96 -0.81
CA ALA A 15 6.11 6.85 -1.36
C ALA A 15 5.40 6.19 -2.56
N GLY A 16 6.13 5.55 -3.46
CA GLY A 16 5.57 4.84 -4.60
C GLY A 16 4.63 3.71 -4.18
N GLY A 17 5.02 2.91 -3.19
CA GLY A 17 4.17 1.85 -2.64
C GLY A 17 2.88 2.37 -1.99
N LEU A 18 2.99 3.46 -1.20
CA LEU A 18 1.83 4.10 -0.56
C LEU A 18 0.88 4.72 -1.57
N ILE A 19 1.40 5.47 -2.55
CA ILE A 19 0.59 6.10 -3.61
C ILE A 19 -0.09 5.03 -4.47
N GLY A 20 0.61 3.94 -4.82
CA GLY A 20 0.03 2.83 -5.56
C GLY A 20 -1.10 2.15 -4.81
N THR A 21 -0.90 1.89 -3.51
CA THR A 21 -1.93 1.30 -2.63
C THR A 21 -3.15 2.19 -2.54
N GLY A 22 -2.97 3.48 -2.21
CA GLY A 22 -4.08 4.43 -2.12
C GLY A 22 -4.84 4.57 -3.45
N ASN A 23 -4.13 4.58 -4.57
CA ASN A 23 -4.77 4.66 -5.88
C ASN A 23 -5.64 3.44 -6.22
N ALA A 24 -5.22 2.24 -5.81
CA ALA A 24 -6.04 1.04 -5.99
C ALA A 24 -7.23 1.02 -5.02
N GLN A 25 -7.00 1.40 -3.76
CA GLN A 25 -8.02 1.38 -2.72
C GLN A 25 -9.11 2.43 -2.90
N GLN A 26 -8.84 3.58 -3.53
CA GLN A 26 -9.86 4.62 -3.72
C GLN A 26 -11.11 4.08 -4.44
N GLY A 27 -10.92 3.27 -5.49
CA GLY A 27 -12.02 2.69 -6.27
C GLY A 27 -12.68 1.52 -5.55
N ILE A 28 -11.87 0.65 -4.94
CA ILE A 28 -12.37 -0.51 -4.19
C ILE A 28 -13.19 -0.07 -2.97
N GLY A 29 -12.73 0.96 -2.25
CA GLY A 29 -13.44 1.53 -1.10
C GLY A 29 -14.76 2.16 -1.52
N ALA A 30 -14.77 3.00 -2.55
CA ALA A 30 -16.00 3.64 -3.03
C ALA A 30 -17.05 2.62 -3.47
N ALA A 31 -16.67 1.64 -4.30
CA ALA A 31 -17.59 0.58 -4.74
C ALA A 31 -17.99 -0.35 -3.58
N GLY A 32 -17.05 -0.69 -2.71
CA GLY A 32 -17.23 -1.57 -1.57
C GLY A 32 -18.23 -1.02 -0.56
N MET A 33 -18.18 0.28 -0.27
CA MET A 33 -19.15 0.92 0.63
C MET A 33 -20.56 0.92 0.05
N GLY A 34 -20.71 1.06 -1.27
CA GLY A 34 -22.00 0.88 -1.94
C GLY A 34 -22.56 -0.53 -1.76
N ILE A 35 -21.72 -1.56 -1.94
CA ILE A 35 -22.10 -2.96 -1.71
C ILE A 35 -22.51 -3.19 -0.25
N ILE A 36 -21.74 -2.67 0.71
CA ILE A 36 -22.02 -2.84 2.15
C ILE A 36 -23.33 -2.13 2.54
N ALA A 37 -23.64 -0.98 1.93
CA ALA A 37 -24.87 -0.25 2.19
C ALA A 37 -26.12 -1.03 1.77
N GLU A 38 -26.06 -1.79 0.66
CA GLU A 38 -27.17 -2.63 0.20
C GLU A 38 -27.15 -4.04 0.82
N ARG A 39 -25.97 -4.60 1.05
CA ARG A 39 -25.73 -5.99 1.46
C ARG A 39 -24.63 -6.07 2.53
N PRO A 40 -24.94 -5.77 3.79
CA PRO A 40 -23.95 -5.73 4.87
C PRO A 40 -23.24 -7.08 5.09
N GLU A 41 -23.89 -8.19 4.77
CA GLU A 41 -23.32 -9.54 4.83
C GLU A 41 -22.14 -9.74 3.85
N LYS A 42 -21.98 -8.85 2.86
CA LYS A 42 -20.86 -8.86 1.90
C LYS A 42 -19.61 -8.13 2.38
N PHE A 43 -19.61 -7.59 3.61
CA PHE A 43 -18.45 -6.92 4.19
C PHE A 43 -17.14 -7.72 4.04
N GLY A 44 -17.15 -9.03 4.35
CA GLY A 44 -15.95 -9.86 4.25
C GLY A 44 -15.39 -9.97 2.83
N GLN A 45 -16.27 -10.01 1.81
CA GLN A 45 -15.87 -10.03 0.40
C GLN A 45 -15.28 -8.68 0.00
N VAL A 46 -15.89 -7.57 0.42
CA VAL A 46 -15.36 -6.22 0.16
C VAL A 46 -14.01 -6.02 0.83
N LEU A 47 -13.87 -6.44 2.08
CA LEU A 47 -12.61 -6.38 2.82
C LEU A 47 -11.51 -7.20 2.13
N PHE A 48 -11.84 -8.40 1.62
CA PHE A 48 -10.88 -9.22 0.87
C PHE A 48 -10.32 -8.45 -0.34
N PHE A 49 -11.18 -7.82 -1.15
CA PHE A 49 -10.71 -7.00 -2.26
C PHE A 49 -9.92 -5.77 -1.80
N PHE A 50 -10.31 -5.15 -0.68
CA PHE A 50 -9.63 -3.97 -0.14
C PHE A 50 -8.21 -4.25 0.38
N VAL A 51 -7.94 -5.49 0.81
CA VAL A 51 -6.62 -5.92 1.32
C VAL A 51 -5.66 -6.31 0.20
N ILE A 52 -6.13 -6.68 -1.00
CA ILE A 52 -5.24 -7.08 -2.12
C ILE A 52 -4.16 -6.01 -2.41
N PRO A 53 -4.47 -4.71 -2.50
CA PRO A 53 -3.46 -3.70 -2.78
C PRO A 53 -2.46 -3.45 -1.65
N GLU A 54 -2.71 -3.92 -0.43
CA GLU A 54 -1.80 -3.72 0.71
C GLU A 54 -0.42 -4.34 0.45
N THR A 55 -0.31 -5.31 -0.46
CA THR A 55 0.98 -5.86 -0.87
C THR A 55 1.90 -4.81 -1.49
N LEU A 56 1.35 -3.76 -2.14
CA LEU A 56 2.12 -2.74 -2.85
C LEU A 56 2.92 -1.87 -1.88
N TRP A 57 2.30 -1.35 -0.81
CA TRP A 57 3.04 -0.56 0.15
C TRP A 57 4.00 -1.42 0.98
N ILE A 58 3.65 -2.68 1.27
CA ILE A 58 4.56 -3.59 1.99
C ILE A 58 5.86 -3.78 1.19
N ILE A 59 5.77 -3.99 -0.13
CA ILE A 59 6.95 -4.10 -0.99
C ILE A 59 7.79 -2.81 -0.96
N GLY A 60 7.16 -1.65 -1.14
CA GLY A 60 7.86 -0.36 -1.09
C GLY A 60 8.50 -0.06 0.27
N PHE A 61 7.82 -0.43 1.35
CA PHE A 61 8.27 -0.27 2.73
C PHE A 61 9.47 -1.16 3.03
N VAL A 62 9.38 -2.46 2.76
CA VAL A 62 10.47 -3.41 3.00
C VAL A 62 11.70 -3.02 2.18
N LEU A 63 11.53 -2.66 0.90
CA LEU A 63 12.63 -2.18 0.07
C LEU A 63 13.26 -0.90 0.66
N GLY A 64 12.45 0.06 1.10
CA GLY A 64 12.94 1.28 1.74
C GLY A 64 13.80 0.98 2.98
N ILE A 65 13.36 0.04 3.83
CA ILE A 65 14.14 -0.40 5.00
C ILE A 65 15.45 -1.06 4.58
N ILE A 66 15.43 -1.96 3.58
CA ILE A 66 16.64 -2.63 3.07
C ILE A 66 17.68 -1.59 2.60
N LEU A 67 17.24 -0.55 1.89
CA LEU A 67 18.10 0.55 1.43
C LEU A 67 18.66 1.37 2.60
N LEU A 68 17.83 1.71 3.59
CA LEU A 68 18.27 2.49 4.76
C LEU A 68 19.27 1.73 5.64
N LEU A 69 19.14 0.40 5.71
CA LEU A 69 20.04 -0.47 6.45
C LEU A 69 21.29 -0.85 5.64
N ASN A 70 21.40 -0.41 4.38
CA ASN A 70 22.51 -0.73 3.49
C ASN A 70 22.78 -2.25 3.41
N ILE A 71 21.70 -3.02 3.25
CA ILE A 71 21.75 -4.49 3.15
C ILE A 71 22.00 -4.96 1.71
N LEU A 72 21.73 -4.10 0.72
CA LEU A 72 22.10 -4.27 -0.69
C LEU A 72 23.46 -3.63 -0.96
#